data_AF-A0A8I2K345-F1
#
_entry.id   AF-A0A8I2K345-F1
#
_cell.length_a   1.000
_cell.length_b   1.000
_cell.length_c   1.000
_cell.angle_alpha   90.00
_cell.angle_beta   90.00
_cell.angle_gamma   90.00
#
_symmetry.space_group_name_H-M   'P 1'
#
loop_
_entity.id
_entity.type
_entity.pdbx_description
1 polymer ?
#
loop_
_entity_poly.entity_id
_entity_poly.type
_entity_poly.pdbx_seq_one_letter_code
_entity_poly.pdbx_strand_id
1 'polypeptide(L)' 'MARDLNNLGEAWRVLGEPKKAINYYEQALTIDRNVYGEEHPDVARDLNNQGLAWDDLG' A
#
# COMPACT_ATOMS: atom_id res chain seq x y z
N MET A 1 -0.50 -7.39 -10.43
CA MET A 1 0.73 -6.64 -10.03
C MET A 1 0.45 -5.70 -8.87
N ALA A 2 -0.31 -4.61 -9.03
CA ALA A 2 -0.63 -3.69 -7.91
C ALA A 2 -1.30 -4.40 -6.73
N ARG A 3 -2.34 -5.20 -7.00
CA ARG A 3 -3.01 -6.03 -6.00
C ARG A 3 -2.05 -6.97 -5.25
N ASP A 4 -1.08 -7.56 -5.95
CA ASP A 4 -0.14 -8.51 -5.35
C ASP A 4 0.90 -7.77 -4.49
N LEU A 5 1.32 -6.57 -4.90
CA LEU A 5 2.15 -5.67 -4.10
C LEU A 5 1.41 -5.18 -2.85
N ASN A 6 0.13 -4.82 -2.96
CA ASN A 6 -0.69 -4.46 -1.80
C ASN A 6 -0.78 -5.63 -0.81
N ASN A 7 -1.02 -6.86 -1.29
CA ASN A 7 -1.02 -8.05 -0.44
C ASN A 7 0.34 -8.32 0.23
N LEU A 8 1.45 -8.10 -0.48
CA LEU A 8 2.79 -8.20 0.11
C LEU A 8 3.00 -7.13 1.19
N GLY A 9 2.54 -5.91 0.95
CA GLY A 9 2.57 -4.84 1.94
C GLY A 9 1.86 -5.25 3.23
N GLU A 10 0.66 -5.81 3.12
CA GLU A 10 -0.12 -6.26 4.28
C GLU A 10 0.57 -7.40 5.01
N ALA A 11 1.15 -8.36 4.29
CA ALA A 11 1.91 -9.43 4.91
C ALA A 11 3.09 -8.89 5.73
N TRP A 12 3.84 -7.91 5.22
CA TRP A 12 4.94 -7.29 5.97
C TRP A 12 4.46 -6.45 7.15
N ARG A 13 3.32 -5.78 7.02
CA ARG A 13 2.71 -5.03 8.13
C ARG A 13 2.36 -5.97 9.29
N VAL A 14 1.70 -7.09 8.97
CA VAL A 14 1.36 -8.15 9.95
C VAL A 14 2.60 -8.79 10.58
N LEU A 15 3.72 -8.85 9.85
CA LEU A 15 5.01 -9.34 10.38
C LEU A 15 5.73 -8.31 11.28
N GLY A 16 5.18 -7.11 11.49
CA GLY A 16 5.81 -6.07 12.30
C GLY A 16 6.93 -5.32 11.58
N GLU A 17 6.91 -5.33 10.24
CA GLU A 17 7.89 -4.66 9.39
C GLU A 17 7.25 -3.49 8.60
N PRO A 18 6.72 -2.45 9.28
CA PRO A 18 5.91 -1.40 8.65
C PRO A 18 6.65 -0.64 7.55
N LYS A 19 7.98 -0.44 7.65
CA LYS A 19 8.78 0.21 6.60
C LYS A 19 8.77 -0.57 5.28
N LYS A 20 8.81 -1.91 5.34
CA LYS A 20 8.71 -2.75 4.15
C LYS A 20 7.29 -2.69 3.60
N ALA A 21 6.28 -2.72 4.47
CA ALA A 21 4.89 -2.59 4.08
C ALA A 21 4.63 -1.32 3.26
N ILE A 22 5.09 -0.17 3.76
CA ILE A 22 5.00 1.14 3.09
C ILE A 22 5.58 1.07 1.68
N ASN A 23 6.79 0.51 1.53
CA ASN A 23 7.44 0.44 0.22
C ASN A 23 6.64 -0.39 -0.80
N TYR A 24 6.01 -1.49 -0.38
CA TYR A 24 5.16 -2.28 -1.27
C TYR A 24 3.85 -1.56 -1.59
N TYR A 25 3.23 -0.89 -0.62
CA TYR A 25 2.04 -0.08 -0.88
C TYR A 25 2.33 1.10 -1.81
N GLU A 26 3.50 1.75 -1.72
CA GLU A 26 3.91 2.81 -2.67
C GLU A 26 4.05 2.31 -4.10
N GLN A 27 4.58 1.10 -4.28
CA GLN A 27 4.65 0.47 -5.60
C GLN A 27 3.25 0.15 -6.15
N ALA A 28 2.33 -0.37 -5.32
CA ALA A 28 0.94 -0.60 -5.69
C ALA A 28 0.25 0.72 -6.10
N LEU A 29 0.37 1.73 -5.25
CA LEU A 29 -0.21 3.07 -5.45
C LEU A 29 0.27 3.70 -6.75
N THR A 30 1.56 3.59 -7.07
CA THR A 30 2.12 4.14 -8.30
C THR A 30 1.50 3.49 -9.54
N ILE A 31 1.26 2.18 -9.51
CA ILE A 31 0.64 1.47 -10.63
C ILE A 31 -0.83 1.87 -10.74
N ASP A 32 -1.60 1.78 -9.66
CA ASP A 32 -3.04 2.01 -9.70
C ASP A 32 -3.36 3.48 -10.02
N ARG A 33 -2.55 4.43 -9.53
CA ARG A 33 -2.66 5.86 -9.90
C ARG A 33 -2.37 6.08 -11.39
N ASN A 34 -1.37 5.41 -11.97
CA ASN A 34 -1.05 5.55 -13.39
C ASN A 34 -2.09 4.91 -14.31
N VAL A 35 -2.75 3.82 -13.87
CA VAL A 35 -3.73 3.08 -14.67
C VAL A 35 -5.12 3.70 -14.58
N TYR A 36 -5.53 4.10 -13.37
CA TYR A 36 -6.91 4.47 -13.08
C TYR A 36 -7.11 5.94 -12.70
N GLY A 37 -6.05 6.63 -12.28
CA GLY A 37 -6.14 8.00 -11.76
C GLY A 37 -6.41 8.08 -10.26
N GLU A 38 -6.27 9.30 -9.71
CA GLU A 38 -6.27 9.57 -8.26
C GLU A 38 -7.58 9.19 -7.54
N GLU A 39 -8.72 9.30 -8.23
CA GLU A 39 -10.04 9.10 -7.62
C GLU A 39 -10.49 7.63 -7.60
N HIS A 40 -9.66 6.72 -8.13
CA HIS A 40 -10.04 5.31 -8.21
C HIS A 40 -10.07 4.64 -6.82
N PRO A 41 -11.04 3.76 -6.53
CA PRO A 41 -11.13 3.07 -5.25
C PRO A 41 -9.87 2.28 -4.85
N ASP A 42 -9.14 1.72 -5.83
CA ASP A 42 -7.88 1.02 -5.54
C ASP A 42 -6.78 1.96 -5.03
N VAL A 43 -6.72 3.19 -5.57
CA VAL A 43 -5.79 4.24 -5.07
C VAL A 43 -6.14 4.63 -3.63
N ALA A 44 -7.43 4.80 -3.34
CA ALA A 44 -7.89 5.07 -1.97
C ALA A 44 -7.55 3.92 -1.00
N ARG A 45 -7.68 2.66 -1.44
CA ARG A 45 -7.29 1.48 -0.66
C ARG A 45 -5.79 1.47 -0.37
N ASP A 46 -4.96 1.72 -1.38
CA ASP A 46 -3.50 1.72 -1.21
C ASP A 46 -3.06 2.80 -0.21
N LEU A 47 -3.63 4.01 -0.31
CA LEU A 47 -3.38 5.11 0.64
C LEU A 47 -3.84 4.77 2.05
N ASN A 48 -5.02 4.15 2.20
CA ASN A 48 -5.50 3.69 3.50
C ASN A 48 -4.52 2.69 4.14
N ASN A 49 -4.04 1.73 3.36
CA ASN A 49 -3.12 0.72 3.85
C ASN A 49 -1.74 1.30 4.20
N GLN A 50 -1.25 2.29 3.44
CA GLN A 50 -0.08 3.08 3.82
C GLN A 50 -0.29 3.79 5.16
N GLY A 51 -1.44 4.44 5.35
CA GLY A 51 -1.77 5.14 6.59
C GLY A 51 -1.72 4.21 7.81
N LEU A 52 -2.26 3.00 7.69
CA LEU A 52 -2.17 1.98 8.74
C LEU A 52 -0.72 1.57 9.02
N ALA A 53 0.10 1.39 7.98
CA ALA A 53 1.51 1.05 8.17
C ALA A 53 2.33 2.19 8.78
N TRP A 54 1.97 3.45 8.52
CA TRP A 54 2.56 4.61 9.19
C TRP A 54 2.15 4.69 10.66
N ASP A 55 0.89 4.42 11.00
CA ASP A 55 0.41 4.33 12.38
C ASP A 55 1.16 3.23 13.16
N ASP A 56 1.36 2.06 12.53
CA ASP A 56 2.15 0.96 13.10
C ASP A 56 3.64 1.31 13.32
N LEU A 57 4.17 2.33 12.62
CA LEU A 57 5.57 2.74 12.73
C LEU A 57 5.85 3.66 13.94
N GLY A 58 4.84 4.38 14.43
CA GLY A 58 4.94 5.33 15.55
C GLY A 58 5.33 6.74 15.14
#